data_AF-A0A3D8IR81-F1
#
_entry.id   AF-A0A3D8IR81-F1
#
_cell.length_a   1.000
_cell.length_b   1.000
_cell.length_c   1.000
_cell.angle_alpha   90.00
_cell.angle_beta   90.00
_cell.angle_gamma   90.00
#
_symmetry.space_group_name_H-M   'P 1'
#
loop_
_entity.id
_entity.type
_entity.pdbx_description
1 polymer ?
#
loop_
_entity_poly.entity_id
_entity_poly.type
_entity_poly.pdbx_seq_one_letter_code
_entity_poly.pdbx_strand_id
1 'polypeptide(L)'
;MQQEESNEIKHKNYLRKISDIAILGGMSAVLITGLLGCDSGNTTNAQEMSKKQGVVVTLEEQSDGSYQILSETPSPDGDTTIIVKDLNGEKRILSKEEVDNLVAEEAKKIDAGTSTLTSDSGGGLGIGGAILASAAGALIGSYIGNKLFNNSNFKANQQRGYSSPSAYQRSQNMATNRPASTTTRATAAPSNAKSGFFGGGSNTTSSS
;
A
#
# COMPACT_ATOMS: atom_id res chain seq x y z
N MET A 1 -22.89 1.22 64.96
CA MET A 1 -22.84 -0.23 65.21
C MET A 1 -24.25 -0.78 65.08
N GLN A 2 -24.36 -1.88 64.32
CA GLN A 2 -25.42 -2.91 64.38
C GLN A 2 -26.85 -2.52 63.97
N GLN A 3 -27.25 -2.97 62.79
CA GLN A 3 -28.16 -4.12 62.61
C GLN A 3 -28.10 -4.53 61.10
N GLU A 4 -27.74 -5.76 60.72
CA GLU A 4 -28.50 -7.03 60.90
C GLU A 4 -29.70 -7.06 59.91
N GLU A 5 -30.04 -8.10 59.15
CA GLU A 5 -29.58 -9.48 58.97
C GLU A 5 -30.08 -9.94 57.59
N SER A 6 -29.45 -11.01 57.12
CA SER A 6 -29.91 -12.03 56.19
C SER A 6 -31.43 -12.23 56.09
N ASN A 7 -31.93 -12.58 54.89
CA ASN A 7 -32.97 -13.59 54.82
C ASN A 7 -32.92 -14.43 53.54
N GLU A 8 -32.63 -15.71 53.73
CA GLU A 8 -32.71 -16.82 52.79
C GLU A 8 -34.16 -17.33 52.76
N ILE A 9 -34.79 -17.43 51.58
CA ILE A 9 -36.07 -18.14 51.43
C ILE A 9 -35.95 -19.21 50.36
N LYS A 10 -36.14 -20.44 50.83
CA LYS A 10 -36.17 -21.72 50.13
C LYS A 10 -37.55 -21.95 49.51
N HIS A 11 -37.63 -22.42 48.25
CA HIS A 11 -38.83 -23.11 47.75
C HIS A 11 -38.53 -24.26 46.80
N LYS A 12 -39.33 -25.33 46.92
CA LYS A 12 -39.19 -26.67 46.34
C LYS A 12 -39.81 -26.80 44.93
N ASN A 13 -39.16 -27.64 44.10
CA ASN A 13 -39.59 -28.57 43.03
C ASN A 13 -40.85 -28.29 42.18
N TYR A 14 -40.73 -28.33 40.84
CA TYR A 14 -41.41 -29.29 39.93
C TYR A 14 -40.92 -29.14 38.47
N LEU A 15 -40.49 -30.23 37.81
CA LEU A 15 -40.22 -30.29 36.36
C LEU A 15 -41.54 -30.24 35.58
N ARG A 16 -41.69 -29.42 34.53
CA ARG A 16 -42.37 -29.77 33.25
C ARG A 16 -41.92 -28.84 32.10
N LYS A 17 -41.61 -29.43 30.95
CA LYS A 17 -41.45 -28.79 29.63
C LYS A 17 -42.72 -28.03 29.23
N ILE A 18 -42.59 -26.84 28.64
CA ILE A 18 -43.50 -26.41 27.56
C ILE A 18 -42.86 -25.34 26.66
N SER A 19 -42.72 -25.70 25.38
CA SER A 19 -43.01 -24.93 24.16
C SER A 19 -42.22 -23.66 23.79
N ASP A 20 -41.77 -23.67 22.53
CA ASP A 20 -41.28 -22.56 21.71
C ASP A 20 -41.93 -21.21 22.04
N ILE A 21 -41.08 -20.22 22.31
CA ILE A 21 -41.41 -18.81 22.09
C ILE A 21 -40.41 -18.30 21.06
N ALA A 22 -40.87 -18.29 19.82
CA ALA A 22 -40.35 -17.43 18.78
C ALA A 22 -40.45 -15.99 19.31
N ILE A 23 -39.31 -15.34 19.51
CA ILE A 23 -39.24 -13.89 19.71
C ILE A 23 -39.53 -13.25 18.34
N LEU A 24 -40.81 -13.28 17.99
CA LEU A 24 -41.44 -12.57 16.90
C LEU A 24 -42.05 -11.31 17.50
N GLY A 25 -41.39 -10.17 17.29
CA GLY A 25 -42.01 -8.86 17.47
C GLY A 25 -41.34 -7.97 18.50
N GLY A 26 -40.71 -6.91 17.99
CA GLY A 26 -40.52 -5.66 18.71
C GLY A 26 -39.06 -5.23 18.87
N MET A 27 -38.55 -4.44 17.92
CA MET A 27 -38.12 -3.06 18.19
C MET A 27 -37.69 -2.33 16.91
N SER A 28 -38.45 -1.27 16.63
CA SER A 28 -37.99 0.03 16.09
C SER A 28 -37.53 0.14 14.63
N ALA A 29 -38.46 0.61 13.78
CA ALA A 29 -38.12 1.33 12.55
C ALA A 29 -37.80 2.79 12.91
N VAL A 30 -36.53 3.17 12.84
CA VAL A 30 -36.11 4.58 12.75
C VAL A 30 -35.51 4.78 11.37
N LEU A 31 -36.21 5.50 10.50
CA LEU A 31 -35.68 6.02 9.25
C LEU A 31 -34.83 7.25 9.58
N ILE A 32 -33.53 7.04 9.84
CA ILE A 32 -32.58 8.15 9.87
C ILE A 32 -32.17 8.43 8.42
N THR A 33 -32.59 9.59 7.94
CA THR A 33 -32.13 10.22 6.70
C THR A 33 -30.61 10.23 6.64
N GLY A 34 -30.06 9.77 5.53
CA GLY A 34 -28.63 9.58 5.30
C GLY A 34 -27.79 10.81 5.67
N LEU A 35 -27.00 10.66 6.74
CA LEU A 35 -25.69 11.26 6.76
C LEU A 35 -24.87 10.61 5.66
N LEU A 36 -24.23 11.46 4.85
CA LEU A 36 -23.15 11.12 3.94
C LEU A 36 -22.03 10.43 4.74
N GLY A 37 -22.06 9.10 4.83
CA GLY A 37 -21.08 8.35 5.61
C GLY A 37 -21.29 6.85 5.56
N CYS A 38 -20.39 6.18 4.83
CA CYS A 38 -19.90 4.82 5.04
C CYS A 38 -20.89 3.63 4.98
N ASP A 39 -20.60 2.79 3.98
CA ASP A 39 -20.60 1.33 4.04
C ASP A 39 -21.78 0.55 3.42
N SER A 40 -21.37 -0.31 2.48
CA SER A 40 -22.00 -1.56 2.05
C SER A 40 -23.32 -1.52 1.25
N GLY A 41 -23.19 -1.67 -0.08
CA GLY A 41 -24.11 -2.55 -0.82
C GLY A 41 -24.63 -2.09 -2.19
N ASN A 42 -23.81 -2.29 -3.23
CA ASN A 42 -24.20 -2.71 -4.58
C ASN A 42 -24.68 -1.67 -5.63
N THR A 43 -23.78 -1.39 -6.59
CA THR A 43 -23.99 -1.10 -8.02
C THR A 43 -24.99 0.01 -8.36
N THR A 44 -24.56 1.21 -8.78
CA THR A 44 -24.02 1.46 -10.12
C THR A 44 -23.36 2.86 -10.14
N ASN A 45 -22.22 3.00 -10.81
CA ASN A 45 -21.50 4.25 -11.14
C ASN A 45 -20.42 4.76 -10.14
N ALA A 46 -19.48 3.90 -9.77
CA ALA A 46 -18.10 4.33 -9.49
C ALA A 46 -17.10 3.72 -10.50
N GLN A 47 -17.62 3.30 -11.66
CA GLN A 47 -16.87 2.75 -12.81
C GLN A 47 -16.74 3.79 -13.92
N GLU A 48 -16.27 4.98 -13.57
CA GLU A 48 -15.55 5.81 -14.51
C GLU A 48 -14.50 6.54 -13.69
N MET A 49 -13.35 5.91 -13.56
CA MET A 49 -12.12 6.47 -14.07
C MET A 49 -11.06 5.42 -13.78
N SER A 50 -10.75 4.58 -14.77
CA SER A 50 -9.37 4.09 -14.91
C SER A 50 -8.50 5.33 -15.09
N LYS A 51 -8.29 6.10 -14.01
CA LYS A 51 -7.40 7.25 -14.00
C LYS A 51 -6.09 6.67 -14.48
N LYS A 52 -5.60 7.15 -15.62
CA LYS A 52 -4.16 7.10 -15.88
C LYS A 52 -3.56 7.75 -14.64
N GLN A 53 -2.99 6.95 -13.76
CA GLN A 53 -2.53 7.43 -12.47
C GLN A 53 -1.09 7.90 -12.67
N GLY A 54 -0.95 9.07 -13.28
CA GLY A 54 0.34 9.75 -13.40
C GLY A 54 0.85 10.20 -12.04
N VAL A 55 2.13 10.53 -11.99
CA VAL A 55 2.78 11.06 -10.80
C VAL A 55 3.68 12.22 -11.19
N VAL A 56 3.65 13.27 -10.38
CA VAL A 56 4.64 14.34 -10.41
C VAL A 56 5.72 13.99 -9.41
N VAL A 57 6.94 13.79 -9.89
CA VAL A 57 8.11 13.48 -9.08
C VAL A 57 9.03 14.68 -9.10
N THR A 58 9.46 15.13 -7.92
CA THR A 58 10.50 16.14 -7.79
C THR A 58 11.78 15.49 -7.30
N LEU A 59 12.82 15.55 -8.12
CA LEU A 59 14.18 15.12 -7.83
C LEU A 59 15.02 16.32 -7.42
N GLU A 60 15.94 16.14 -6.49
CA GLU A 60 16.88 17.15 -6.05
C GLU A 60 18.31 16.65 -6.28
N GLU A 61 19.09 17.44 -7.01
CA GLU A 61 20.52 17.22 -7.19
C GLU A 61 21.27 17.46 -5.87
N GLN A 62 22.18 16.55 -5.56
CA GLN A 62 23.01 16.57 -4.36
C GLN A 62 24.42 17.07 -4.72
N SER A 63 25.18 17.53 -3.73
CA SER A 63 26.51 18.11 -3.95
C SER A 63 27.53 17.12 -4.56
N ASP A 64 27.27 15.82 -4.48
CA ASP A 64 28.07 14.75 -5.07
C ASP A 64 27.64 14.39 -6.50
N GLY A 65 26.67 15.11 -7.08
CA GLY A 65 26.09 14.85 -8.40
C GLY A 65 25.06 13.71 -8.42
N SER A 66 24.73 13.15 -7.26
CA SER A 66 23.62 12.19 -7.14
C SER A 66 22.27 12.91 -7.07
N TYR A 67 21.19 12.14 -7.20
CA TYR A 67 19.83 12.63 -7.19
C TYR A 67 19.02 11.93 -6.11
N GLN A 68 18.25 12.70 -5.35
CA GLN A 68 17.31 12.17 -4.36
C GLN A 68 15.87 12.57 -4.69
N ILE A 69 14.93 11.70 -4.34
CA ILE A 69 13.51 11.98 -4.45
C ILE A 69 13.12 12.92 -3.30
N LEU A 70 12.78 14.16 -3.65
CA LEU A 70 12.33 15.17 -2.70
C LEU A 70 10.85 14.97 -2.35
N SER A 71 10.01 14.77 -3.36
CA SER A 71 8.57 14.58 -3.17
C SER A 71 7.90 13.92 -4.37
N GLU A 72 6.79 13.24 -4.09
CA GLU A 72 5.94 12.63 -5.11
C GLU A 72 4.47 12.94 -4.82
N THR A 73 3.74 13.34 -5.85
CA THR A 73 2.31 13.64 -5.75
C THR A 73 1.56 13.06 -6.95
N PRO A 74 0.32 12.57 -6.77
CA PRO A 74 -0.50 12.15 -7.90
C PRO A 74 -0.68 13.29 -8.92
N SER A 75 -0.62 12.95 -10.20
CA SER A 75 -0.86 13.92 -11.26
C SER A 75 -2.37 14.09 -11.51
N PRO A 76 -2.89 15.33 -11.53
CA PRO A 76 -4.30 15.59 -11.79
C PRO A 76 -4.71 15.22 -13.22
N ASP A 77 -3.80 15.40 -14.19
CA ASP A 77 -4.03 15.14 -15.62
C ASP A 77 -3.73 13.69 -16.00
N GLY A 78 -3.17 12.92 -15.07
CA GLY A 78 -2.84 11.51 -15.24
C GLY A 78 -1.53 11.24 -15.96
N ASP A 79 -0.79 12.29 -16.33
CA ASP A 79 0.53 12.21 -16.93
C ASP A 79 1.65 12.15 -15.89
N THR A 80 2.76 11.51 -16.24
CA THR A 80 3.94 11.45 -15.36
C THR A 80 4.89 12.58 -15.69
N THR A 81 5.19 13.43 -14.70
CA THR A 81 6.05 14.60 -14.87
C THR A 81 7.24 14.49 -13.92
N ILE A 82 8.45 14.65 -14.46
CA ILE A 82 9.68 14.65 -13.66
C ILE A 82 10.20 16.08 -13.59
N ILE A 83 10.28 16.61 -12.38
CA ILE A 83 10.84 17.91 -12.06
C ILE A 83 12.21 17.66 -11.43
N VAL A 84 13.24 18.35 -11.92
CA VAL A 84 14.59 18.30 -11.36
C VAL A 84 14.91 19.66 -10.78
N LYS A 85 15.28 19.68 -9.50
CA LYS A 85 15.79 20.83 -8.78
C LYS A 85 17.31 20.72 -8.73
N ASP A 86 18.01 21.73 -9.25
CA ASP A 86 19.47 21.79 -9.22
C ASP A 86 20.01 22.28 -7.86
N LEU A 87 21.34 22.38 -7.74
CA LEU A 87 22.03 22.90 -6.55
C LEU A 87 21.74 24.38 -6.25
N ASN A 88 21.33 25.15 -7.26
CA ASN A 88 20.96 26.57 -7.12
C ASN A 88 19.50 26.74 -6.68
N GLY A 89 18.72 25.66 -6.69
CA GLY A 89 17.29 25.64 -6.40
C GLY A 89 16.40 25.92 -7.61
N GLU A 90 16.97 26.04 -8.81
CA GLU A 90 16.23 26.16 -10.07
C GLU A 90 15.55 24.83 -10.41
N LYS A 91 14.29 24.90 -10.85
CA LYS A 91 13.50 23.73 -11.22
C LYS A 91 13.30 23.67 -12.72
N ARG A 92 13.62 22.52 -13.32
CA ARG A 92 13.31 22.21 -14.72
C ARG A 92 12.45 20.97 -14.84
N ILE A 93 11.54 20.97 -15.81
CA ILE A 93 10.74 19.79 -16.16
C ILE A 93 11.49 19.03 -17.26
N LEU A 94 11.65 17.73 -17.09
CA LEU A 94 12.23 16.89 -18.13
C LEU A 94 11.18 16.58 -19.20
N SER A 95 11.60 16.65 -20.46
CA SER A 95 10.79 16.14 -21.58
C SER A 95 10.68 14.61 -21.52
N LYS A 96 9.67 14.07 -22.20
CA LYS A 96 9.49 12.63 -22.30
C LYS A 96 10.71 11.92 -22.90
N GLU A 97 11.30 12.52 -23.93
CA GLU A 97 12.48 11.97 -24.60
C GLU A 97 13.70 11.95 -23.68
N GLU A 98 13.93 13.02 -22.90
CA GLU A 98 14.98 13.05 -21.89
C GLU A 98 14.77 11.95 -20.83
N VAL A 99 13.55 11.81 -20.31
CA VAL A 99 13.22 10.78 -19.33
C VAL A 99 13.47 9.38 -19.89
N ASP A 100 12.98 9.10 -21.10
CA ASP A 100 13.13 7.80 -21.75
C ASP A 100 14.63 7.48 -21.99
N ASN A 101 15.43 8.46 -22.41
CA ASN A 101 16.88 8.30 -22.59
C ASN A 101 17.59 8.02 -21.27
N LEU A 102 17.30 8.79 -20.21
CA LEU A 102 17.91 8.61 -18.89
C LEU A 102 17.57 7.24 -18.28
N VAL A 103 16.34 6.79 -18.45
CA VAL A 103 15.90 5.47 -17.97
C VAL A 103 16.53 4.36 -18.81
N ALA A 104 16.66 4.53 -20.13
CA ALA A 104 17.34 3.56 -21.00
C ALA A 104 18.85 3.45 -20.70
N GLU A 105 19.51 4.56 -20.40
CA GLU A 105 20.91 4.55 -19.95
C GLU A 105 21.08 3.83 -18.62
N GLU A 106 20.18 4.07 -17.66
CA GLU A 106 20.21 3.36 -16.39
C GLU A 106 19.90 1.87 -16.56
N ALA A 107 18.99 1.51 -17.46
CA ALA A 107 18.69 0.12 -17.80
C ALA A 107 19.93 -0.64 -18.29
N LYS A 108 20.75 -0.01 -19.16
CA LYS A 108 22.03 -0.59 -19.59
C LYS A 108 22.99 -0.83 -18.43
N LYS A 109 23.03 0.09 -17.44
CA LYS A 109 23.85 -0.09 -16.24
C LYS A 109 23.34 -1.22 -15.34
N ILE A 110 22.02 -1.37 -15.22
CA ILE A 110 21.39 -2.47 -14.49
C ILE A 110 21.73 -3.81 -15.17
N ASP A 111 21.65 -3.87 -16.51
CA ASP A 111 22.02 -5.05 -17.29
C ASP A 111 23.51 -5.38 -17.16
N ALA A 112 24.36 -4.37 -17.08
CA ALA A 112 25.80 -4.51 -16.83
C ALA A 112 26.14 -4.77 -15.35
N GLY A 113 25.17 -4.75 -14.42
CA GLY A 113 25.40 -4.91 -12.98
C GLY A 113 26.16 -3.75 -12.32
N THR A 114 26.24 -2.59 -12.98
CA THR A 114 27.00 -1.41 -12.51
C THR A 114 26.11 -0.30 -11.96
N SER A 115 24.79 -0.43 -12.06
CA SER A 115 23.84 0.56 -11.52
C SER A 115 23.96 0.67 -9.99
N THR A 116 24.02 1.89 -9.47
CA THR A 116 23.96 2.14 -8.02
C THR A 116 22.60 1.80 -7.42
N LEU A 117 21.55 1.73 -8.25
CA LEU A 117 20.21 1.34 -7.84
C LEU A 117 20.11 -0.16 -7.54
N THR A 118 20.88 -1.02 -8.20
CA THR A 118 20.79 -2.49 -8.04
C THR A 118 22.05 -3.15 -7.48
N SER A 119 23.11 -2.38 -7.23
CA SER A 119 24.37 -2.86 -6.64
C SER A 119 24.47 -2.57 -5.14
N ASP A 120 25.39 -3.24 -4.46
CA ASP A 120 25.70 -3.01 -3.04
C ASP A 120 26.58 -1.78 -2.79
N SER A 121 26.87 -1.00 -3.83
CA SER A 121 27.93 0.03 -3.83
C SER A 121 27.68 1.22 -2.91
N GLY A 122 26.53 1.31 -2.23
CA GLY A 122 26.26 2.34 -1.21
C GLY A 122 26.23 3.78 -1.73
N GLY A 123 26.54 4.02 -3.01
CA GLY A 123 26.59 5.36 -3.62
C GLY A 123 25.21 5.97 -3.84
N GLY A 124 25.22 7.27 -4.17
CA GLY A 124 24.02 8.01 -4.56
C GLY A 124 23.45 7.54 -5.90
N LEU A 125 22.16 7.81 -6.12
CA LEU A 125 21.49 7.44 -7.36
C LEU A 125 21.84 8.43 -8.47
N GLY A 126 22.10 7.92 -9.68
CA GLY A 126 22.03 8.76 -10.88
C GLY A 126 20.59 9.18 -11.15
N ILE A 127 20.39 10.21 -11.98
CA ILE A 127 19.05 10.72 -12.30
C ILE A 127 18.09 9.64 -12.83
N GLY A 128 18.56 8.76 -13.74
CA GLY A 128 17.76 7.64 -14.24
C GLY A 128 17.42 6.61 -13.15
N GLY A 129 18.38 6.36 -12.24
CA GLY A 129 18.17 5.51 -11.07
C GLY A 129 17.16 6.11 -10.09
N ALA A 130 17.21 7.42 -9.86
CA ALA A 130 16.25 8.14 -9.03
C ALA A 130 14.83 8.12 -9.65
N ILE A 131 14.72 8.28 -10.97
CA ILE A 131 13.44 8.12 -11.69
C ILE A 131 12.91 6.69 -11.51
N LEU A 132 13.74 5.66 -11.68
CA LEU A 132 13.34 4.26 -11.51
C LEU A 132 13.01 3.89 -10.05
N ALA A 133 13.67 4.52 -9.08
CA ALA A 133 13.39 4.36 -7.64
C ALA A 133 12.10 5.06 -7.20
N SER A 134 11.68 6.12 -7.90
CA SER A 134 10.44 6.86 -7.61
C SER A 134 9.20 6.07 -8.01
N ALA A 135 8.00 6.55 -7.63
CA ALA A 135 6.74 6.00 -8.14
C ALA A 135 6.62 6.07 -9.68
N ALA A 136 7.36 6.98 -10.34
CA ALA A 136 7.39 7.04 -11.81
C ALA A 136 8.08 5.80 -12.42
N GLY A 137 8.99 5.16 -11.69
CA GLY A 137 9.66 3.94 -12.12
C GLY A 137 8.71 2.77 -12.38
N ALA A 138 7.61 2.68 -11.64
CA ALA A 138 6.57 1.68 -11.88
C ALA A 138 5.80 1.94 -13.19
N LEU A 139 5.71 3.20 -13.63
CA LEU A 139 5.00 3.61 -14.85
C LEU A 139 5.90 3.54 -16.09
N ILE A 140 7.12 4.07 -15.98
CA ILE A 140 8.08 4.20 -17.08
C ILE A 140 8.95 2.94 -17.21
N GLY A 141 9.39 2.40 -16.07
CA GLY A 141 10.30 1.26 -15.99
C GLY A 141 9.63 -0.11 -15.96
N SER A 142 8.37 -0.22 -16.42
CA SER A 142 7.64 -1.50 -16.41
C SER A 142 8.39 -2.62 -17.16
N TYR A 143 9.11 -2.28 -18.23
CA TYR A 143 9.94 -3.22 -18.99
C TYR A 143 11.16 -3.74 -18.22
N ILE A 144 11.69 -2.96 -17.26
CA ILE A 144 12.84 -3.35 -16.42
C ILE A 144 12.42 -3.86 -15.04
N GLY A 145 11.14 -3.75 -14.69
CA GLY A 145 10.60 -4.07 -13.38
C GLY A 145 10.98 -5.46 -12.87
N ASN A 146 11.01 -6.50 -13.72
CA ASN A 146 11.39 -7.85 -13.29
C ASN A 146 12.84 -7.93 -12.78
N LYS A 147 13.76 -7.13 -13.34
CA LYS A 147 15.16 -7.07 -12.89
C LYS A 147 15.30 -6.26 -11.60
N LEU A 148 14.55 -5.17 -11.47
CA LEU A 148 14.55 -4.33 -10.29
C LEU A 148 13.93 -5.05 -9.09
N PHE A 149 12.72 -5.61 -9.25
CA PHE A 149 11.96 -6.16 -8.12
C PHE A 149 12.44 -7.53 -7.63
N ASN A 150 13.15 -8.29 -8.47
CA ASN A 150 13.83 -9.53 -8.04
C ASN A 150 15.22 -9.28 -7.45
N ASN A 151 15.72 -8.03 -7.46
CA ASN A 151 17.01 -7.70 -6.86
C ASN A 151 16.81 -7.32 -5.38
N SER A 152 17.55 -7.97 -4.48
CA SER A 152 17.47 -7.72 -3.03
C SER A 152 17.88 -6.31 -2.64
N ASN A 153 18.84 -5.74 -3.37
CA ASN A 153 19.46 -4.45 -3.07
C ASN A 153 18.59 -3.29 -3.53
N PHE A 154 17.75 -3.50 -4.54
CA PHE A 154 16.84 -2.48 -5.08
C PHE A 154 16.01 -1.81 -3.98
N LYS A 155 15.40 -2.57 -3.07
CA LYS A 155 14.55 -1.98 -2.01
C LYS A 155 15.34 -1.10 -1.05
N ALA A 156 16.52 -1.55 -0.63
CA ALA A 156 17.38 -0.78 0.25
C ALA A 156 17.89 0.49 -0.45
N ASN A 157 18.29 0.38 -1.72
CA ASN A 157 18.79 1.48 -2.51
C ASN A 157 17.70 2.49 -2.88
N GLN A 158 16.50 2.00 -3.17
CA GLN A 158 15.30 2.80 -3.37
C GLN A 158 15.03 3.65 -2.13
N GLN A 159 15.02 3.05 -0.94
CA GLN A 159 14.81 3.78 0.32
C GLN A 159 15.84 4.89 0.55
N ARG A 160 17.12 4.60 0.27
CA ARG A 160 18.23 5.58 0.35
C ARG A 160 18.13 6.69 -0.69
N GLY A 161 17.41 6.44 -1.79
CA GLY A 161 17.14 7.43 -2.83
C GLY A 161 16.21 8.54 -2.40
N TYR A 162 15.47 8.41 -1.30
CA TYR A 162 14.57 9.47 -0.83
C TYR A 162 15.29 10.43 0.12
N SER A 163 15.01 11.72 -0.06
CA SER A 163 15.49 12.81 0.82
C SER A 163 15.13 12.63 2.30
N SER A 164 14.07 11.88 2.59
CA SER A 164 13.64 11.61 3.96
C SER A 164 12.83 10.31 4.07
N PRO A 165 12.83 9.66 5.25
CA PRO A 165 11.97 8.49 5.50
C PRO A 165 10.48 8.78 5.30
N SER A 166 10.04 10.00 5.60
CA SER A 166 8.65 10.43 5.43
C SER A 166 8.27 10.58 3.96
N ALA A 167 9.19 11.06 3.10
CA ALA A 167 8.96 11.10 1.65
C ALA A 167 8.80 9.68 1.08
N TYR A 168 9.63 8.72 1.52
CA TYR A 168 9.50 7.32 1.13
C TYR A 168 8.17 6.73 1.58
N GLN A 169 7.78 6.91 2.84
CA GLN A 169 6.50 6.41 3.36
C GLN A 169 5.30 7.00 2.60
N ARG A 170 5.34 8.29 2.27
CA ARG A 170 4.30 8.91 1.44
C ARG A 170 4.23 8.25 0.07
N SER A 171 5.35 8.01 -0.60
CA SER A 171 5.37 7.30 -1.89
C SER A 171 4.78 5.88 -1.79
N GLN A 172 5.19 5.10 -0.79
CA GLN A 172 4.67 3.75 -0.55
C GLN A 172 3.16 3.74 -0.29
N ASN A 173 2.67 4.69 0.49
CA ASN A 173 1.23 4.87 0.74
C ASN A 173 0.50 5.26 -0.54
N MET A 174 1.09 6.16 -1.33
CA MET A 174 0.55 6.55 -2.64
C MET A 174 0.49 5.36 -3.60
N ALA A 175 1.46 4.45 -3.58
CA ALA A 175 1.51 3.24 -4.40
C ALA A 175 0.48 2.19 -3.97
N THR A 176 0.23 2.05 -2.66
CA THR A 176 -0.71 1.07 -2.09
C THR A 176 -2.16 1.53 -2.16
N ASN A 177 -2.39 2.84 -2.01
CA ASN A 177 -3.72 3.46 -2.12
C ASN A 177 -4.12 3.76 -3.56
N ARG A 178 -3.33 3.31 -4.54
CA ARG A 178 -3.75 3.28 -5.96
C ARG A 178 -4.93 2.32 -6.03
N PRO A 179 -6.11 2.74 -6.52
CA PRO A 179 -7.14 1.77 -6.87
C PRO A 179 -6.49 0.81 -7.85
N ALA A 180 -6.39 -0.45 -7.45
CA ALA A 180 -5.82 -1.49 -8.29
C ALA A 180 -6.54 -1.40 -9.62
N SER A 181 -5.79 -1.19 -10.71
CA SER A 181 -6.33 -1.50 -12.02
C SER A 181 -6.63 -2.99 -11.97
N THR A 182 -7.92 -3.31 -11.86
CA THR A 182 -8.45 -4.64 -12.08
C THR A 182 -8.12 -4.99 -13.53
N THR A 183 -6.88 -5.41 -13.76
CA THR A 183 -6.61 -6.33 -14.86
C THR A 183 -7.37 -7.57 -14.47
N THR A 184 -8.56 -7.72 -15.05
CA THR A 184 -9.34 -8.94 -15.05
C THR A 184 -8.50 -10.01 -15.76
N ARG A 185 -7.48 -10.54 -15.07
CA ARG A 185 -6.99 -11.87 -15.41
C ARG A 185 -8.00 -12.82 -14.83
N ALA A 186 -9.03 -13.09 -15.63
CA ALA A 186 -9.89 -14.24 -15.49
C ALA A 186 -9.02 -15.50 -15.62
N THR A 187 -8.37 -15.89 -14.53
CA THR A 187 -8.00 -17.28 -14.28
C THR A 187 -8.77 -17.66 -13.04
N ALA A 188 -9.89 -18.34 -13.27
CA ALA A 188 -10.72 -18.95 -12.25
C ALA A 188 -9.83 -19.63 -11.19
N ALA A 189 -9.81 -19.08 -9.99
CA ALA A 189 -9.36 -19.82 -8.82
C ALA A 189 -10.55 -20.67 -8.35
N PRO A 190 -10.45 -22.00 -8.30
CA PRO A 190 -11.54 -22.83 -7.84
C PRO A 190 -11.84 -22.51 -6.36
N SER A 191 -13.12 -22.32 -6.07
CA SER A 191 -13.69 -22.21 -4.73
C SER A 191 -13.48 -23.52 -3.97
N ASN A 192 -12.27 -23.77 -3.43
CA ASN A 192 -11.96 -24.81 -2.43
C ASN A 192 -10.50 -24.76 -1.93
N ALA A 193 -9.83 -23.60 -1.95
CA ALA A 193 -8.53 -23.46 -1.30
C ALA A 193 -8.72 -23.19 0.20
N LYS A 194 -8.92 -24.28 0.95
CA LYS A 194 -8.84 -24.34 2.41
C LYS A 194 -7.40 -23.99 2.81
N SER A 195 -7.13 -22.73 3.15
CA SER A 195 -5.81 -22.31 3.64
C SER A 195 -5.59 -22.89 5.04
N GLY A 196 -4.87 -24.00 5.08
CA GLY A 196 -4.35 -24.59 6.30
C GLY A 196 -3.32 -23.66 6.93
N PHE A 197 -3.65 -23.16 8.12
CA PHE A 197 -2.68 -22.64 9.06
C PHE A 197 -2.05 -23.84 9.78
N PHE A 198 -1.06 -24.49 9.16
CA PHE A 198 -0.01 -25.19 9.91
C PHE A 198 0.86 -24.08 10.52
N GLY A 199 1.24 -24.06 11.79
CA GLY A 199 1.54 -25.13 12.71
C GLY A 199 2.78 -24.65 13.45
N GLY A 200 2.62 -24.24 14.71
CA GLY A 200 3.71 -23.76 15.56
C GLY A 200 3.40 -24.17 16.99
N GLY A 201 4.05 -25.23 17.46
CA GLY A 201 3.83 -25.84 18.76
C GLY A 201 4.56 -25.17 19.93
N SER A 202 4.16 -25.59 21.13
CA SER A 202 4.80 -25.58 22.46
C SER A 202 3.70 -25.27 23.50
N ASN A 203 3.59 -25.91 24.67
CA ASN A 203 4.34 -26.97 25.31
C ASN A 203 3.40 -27.63 26.34
N THR A 204 3.53 -28.93 26.54
CA THR A 204 2.96 -29.68 27.66
C THR A 204 3.54 -29.20 28.99
N THR A 205 2.72 -29.00 30.02
CA THR A 205 3.12 -29.28 31.41
C THR A 205 1.93 -29.71 32.25
N SER A 206 1.94 -30.99 32.63
CA SER A 206 1.21 -31.65 33.71
C SER A 206 1.54 -31.00 35.07
N SER A 207 0.60 -30.85 35.99
CA SER A 207 0.27 -31.76 37.11
C SER A 207 -0.42 -30.86 38.15
N SER A 208 -1.36 -31.28 39.00
CA SER A 208 -1.47 -32.50 39.81
C SER A 208 -2.92 -32.69 40.25
#